data_AF-A0A5E4TC54-F1
#
_entry.id   AF-A0A5E4TC54-F1
#
_cell.length_a   1.000
_cell.length_b   1.000
_cell.length_c   1.000
_cell.angle_alpha   90.00
_cell.angle_beta   90.00
_cell.angle_gamma   90.00
#
_symmetry.space_group_name_H-M   'P 1'
#
loop_
_entity.id
_entity.type
_entity.pdbx_description
1 polymer ?
#
loop_
_entity_poly.entity_id
_entity_poly.type
_entity_poly.pdbx_seq_one_letter_code
_entity_poly.pdbx_strand_id
1 'polypeptide(L)'
;MNEENTMQHDNYDSQDAGRAGAPTSSGASPLAGIITFVTSAQVAEAIRAAGCAVTVQQDDLVTRLHSASHGIGYQVHWGNQAGADEYLDFTLSCPLRVQGGDLPEGLINEWHRSRRFARVAAHGEFLVLEMDVIVAGGVSPDFLNFSMRLWVEMMGQFFLHLRNFTQQSTGQIAGDEASGEGISAAPGDVLASGDGQAPMTLN
;
A
#
# COMPACT_ATOMS: atom_id res chain seq x y z
N MET A 1 -6.19 -18.02 77.63
CA MET A 1 -4.92 -17.92 78.37
C MET A 1 -3.84 -17.79 77.30
N ASN A 2 -3.46 -16.60 76.84
CA ASN A 2 -3.14 -15.32 77.49
C ASN A 2 -1.78 -15.37 78.20
N GLU A 3 -1.13 -14.20 78.25
CA GLU A 3 0.24 -13.91 78.73
C GLU A 3 1.29 -14.16 77.63
N GLU A 4 2.14 -13.21 77.20
CA GLU A 4 2.51 -11.91 77.83
C GLU A 4 2.78 -10.75 76.85
N ASN A 5 2.86 -9.56 77.44
CA ASN A 5 3.01 -8.23 76.84
C ASN A 5 3.67 -7.37 77.95
N THR A 6 4.60 -6.43 77.74
CA THR A 6 4.74 -5.50 76.61
C THR A 6 6.10 -4.74 76.68
N MET A 7 6.36 -3.81 75.73
CA MET A 7 7.33 -2.69 75.82
C MET A 7 8.85 -3.04 75.82
N GLN A 8 9.78 -2.19 75.39
CA GLN A 8 9.70 -0.84 74.79
C GLN A 8 10.92 -0.55 73.87
N HIS A 9 10.75 0.39 72.93
CA HIS A 9 11.74 1.32 72.31
C HIS A 9 13.23 0.92 72.21
N ASP A 10 13.79 1.10 71.01
CA ASP A 10 14.72 2.23 70.82
C ASP A 10 14.71 2.71 69.36
N ASN A 11 14.62 4.03 69.20
CA ASN A 11 14.64 4.72 67.91
C ASN A 11 16.04 5.29 67.72
N TYR A 12 16.83 4.75 66.77
CA TYR A 12 18.05 5.41 66.33
C TYR A 12 17.89 5.92 64.90
N ASP A 13 17.57 7.21 64.82
CA ASP A 13 17.67 8.01 63.60
C ASP A 13 19.14 8.14 63.22
N SER A 14 19.45 7.89 61.95
CA SER A 14 20.78 8.11 61.35
C SER A 14 20.60 8.27 59.85
N GLN A 15 20.20 9.48 59.48
CA GLN A 15 20.29 9.97 58.11
C GLN A 15 21.74 9.91 57.62
N ASP A 16 21.97 9.26 56.48
CA ASP A 16 23.05 9.66 55.58
C ASP A 16 22.55 9.62 54.13
N ALA A 17 23.15 10.48 53.31
CA ALA A 17 22.54 10.99 52.10
C ALA A 17 22.88 10.19 50.83
N GLY A 18 22.01 10.35 49.83
CA GLY A 18 22.49 10.39 48.45
C GLY A 18 22.24 9.13 47.61
N ARG A 19 21.03 9.05 47.06
CA ARG A 19 20.93 8.99 45.59
C ARG A 19 19.60 9.50 45.08
N ALA A 20 19.66 10.58 44.29
CA ALA A 20 18.52 11.02 43.50
C ALA A 20 18.17 9.94 42.46
N GLY A 21 17.00 9.31 42.63
CA GLY A 21 16.41 8.47 41.61
C GLY A 21 15.91 9.33 40.46
N ALA A 22 16.79 9.71 39.55
CA ALA A 22 16.38 10.29 38.28
C ALA A 22 15.53 9.25 37.52
N PRO A 23 14.35 9.62 36.96
CA PRO A 23 13.65 8.74 36.06
C PRO A 23 14.52 8.60 34.80
N THR A 24 15.20 7.46 34.65
CA THR A 24 15.85 7.11 33.39
C THR A 24 14.76 6.89 32.36
N SER A 25 14.46 7.95 31.61
CA SER A 25 13.71 7.87 30.36
C SER A 25 14.47 6.93 29.43
N SER A 26 14.08 5.65 29.43
CA SER A 26 14.57 4.65 28.48
C SER A 26 13.95 4.90 27.11
N GLY A 27 14.23 6.09 26.57
CA GLY A 27 14.09 6.43 25.17
C GLY A 27 15.20 5.73 24.40
N ALA A 28 15.22 4.40 24.45
CA ALA A 28 15.90 3.58 23.47
C ALA A 28 15.13 3.71 22.17
N SER A 29 15.31 4.84 21.48
CA SER A 29 14.91 4.97 20.08
C SER A 29 15.69 3.90 19.34
N PRO A 30 15.04 2.86 18.77
CA PRO A 30 15.78 1.83 18.07
C PRO A 30 16.46 2.50 16.88
N LEU A 31 17.80 2.40 16.82
CA LEU A 31 18.52 2.72 15.59
C LEU A 31 17.97 1.76 14.53
N ALA A 32 17.15 2.29 13.63
CA ALA A 32 16.29 1.51 12.76
C ALA A 32 17.16 0.63 11.85
N GLY A 33 17.22 -0.67 12.17
CA GLY A 33 18.12 -1.62 11.51
C GLY A 33 17.78 -1.76 10.04
N ILE A 34 18.81 -1.87 9.20
CA ILE A 34 18.64 -2.11 7.76
C ILE A 34 18.03 -3.51 7.57
N ILE A 35 16.88 -3.56 6.92
CA ILE A 35 16.19 -4.78 6.50
C ILE A 35 16.77 -5.21 5.16
N THR A 36 17.38 -6.40 5.10
CA THR A 36 17.93 -7.00 3.86
C THR A 36 17.10 -8.17 3.34
N PHE A 37 16.24 -8.73 4.19
CA PHE A 37 15.21 -9.73 3.92
C PHE A 37 14.03 -9.49 4.88
N VAL A 38 12.84 -9.96 4.54
CA VAL A 38 11.64 -9.93 5.40
C VAL A 38 11.15 -11.34 5.71
N THR A 39 10.59 -11.51 6.90
CA THR A 39 9.84 -12.72 7.28
C THR A 39 8.33 -12.55 7.14
N SER A 40 7.59 -13.65 7.08
CA SER A 40 6.12 -13.60 7.06
C SER A 40 5.56 -12.85 8.27
N ALA A 41 6.18 -13.00 9.45
CA ALA A 41 5.80 -12.26 10.65
C ALA A 41 6.01 -10.74 10.52
N GLN A 42 7.12 -10.30 9.92
CA GLN A 42 7.40 -8.86 9.71
C GLN A 42 6.43 -8.23 8.73
N VAL A 43 6.12 -8.90 7.61
CA VAL A 43 5.14 -8.39 6.63
C VAL A 43 3.73 -8.38 7.23
N ALA A 44 3.35 -9.41 7.98
CA ALA A 44 2.06 -9.43 8.68
C ALA A 44 1.92 -8.26 9.66
N GLU A 45 2.99 -7.89 10.38
CA GLU A 45 2.95 -6.75 11.30
C GLU A 45 2.93 -5.41 10.56
N ALA A 46 3.69 -5.25 9.47
CA ALA A 46 3.64 -4.05 8.64
C ALA A 46 2.23 -3.83 8.04
N ILE A 47 1.52 -4.90 7.67
CA ILE A 47 0.13 -4.82 7.20
C ILE A 47 -0.83 -4.38 8.32
N ARG A 48 -0.64 -4.88 9.56
CA ARG A 48 -1.41 -4.40 10.73
C ARG A 48 -1.12 -2.93 11.04
N ALA A 49 0.14 -2.51 10.94
CA ALA A 49 0.57 -1.11 11.11
C ALA A 49 0.07 -0.16 10.01
N ALA A 50 -0.40 -0.70 8.87
CA ALA A 50 -1.14 0.03 7.83
C ALA A 50 -2.67 0.06 8.06
N GLY A 51 -3.17 -0.58 9.12
CA GLY A 51 -4.58 -0.58 9.53
C GLY A 51 -5.43 -1.73 8.98
N CYS A 52 -4.80 -2.76 8.37
CA CYS A 52 -5.52 -3.93 7.85
C CYS A 52 -5.48 -5.13 8.83
N ALA A 53 -6.53 -5.94 8.82
CA ALA A 53 -6.52 -7.23 9.52
C ALA A 53 -5.77 -8.29 8.69
N VAL A 54 -5.01 -9.16 9.35
CA VAL A 54 -4.21 -10.22 8.70
C VAL A 54 -4.58 -11.60 9.23
N THR A 55 -4.97 -12.48 8.32
CA THR A 55 -5.09 -13.92 8.53
C THR A 55 -3.79 -14.58 8.10
N VAL A 56 -3.16 -15.29 9.03
CA VAL A 56 -1.95 -16.11 8.79
C VAL A 56 -2.40 -17.56 8.63
N GLN A 57 -2.02 -18.21 7.53
CA GLN A 57 -2.25 -19.63 7.30
C GLN A 57 -0.92 -20.34 7.06
N GLN A 58 -0.59 -21.31 7.90
CA GLN A 58 0.49 -22.24 7.60
C GLN A 58 0.00 -23.25 6.56
N ASP A 59 0.72 -23.42 5.46
CA ASP A 59 0.48 -24.49 4.48
C ASP A 59 1.80 -25.20 4.16
N ASP A 60 1.91 -26.46 4.58
CA ASP A 60 3.13 -27.26 4.61
C ASP A 60 4.38 -26.47 5.08
N LEU A 61 5.15 -25.95 4.12
CA LEU A 61 6.44 -25.28 4.32
C LEU A 61 6.39 -23.75 4.13
N VAL A 62 5.22 -23.18 3.80
CA VAL A 62 5.08 -21.76 3.45
C VAL A 62 3.94 -21.10 4.24
N THR A 63 4.27 -19.98 4.91
CA THR A 63 3.29 -19.15 5.62
C THR A 63 2.55 -18.25 4.63
N ARG A 64 1.28 -18.52 4.33
CA ARG A 64 0.43 -17.61 3.53
C ARG A 64 -0.13 -16.49 4.40
N LEU A 65 -0.17 -15.28 3.83
CA LEU A 65 -0.83 -14.12 4.43
C LEU A 65 -1.98 -13.68 3.54
N HIS A 66 -3.17 -13.59 4.14
CA HIS A 66 -4.36 -13.00 3.54
C HIS A 66 -4.79 -11.80 4.38
N SER A 67 -5.26 -10.76 3.71
CA SER A 67 -5.68 -9.50 4.32
C SER A 67 -6.85 -8.92 3.52
N ALA A 68 -7.48 -7.87 4.04
CA ALA A 68 -8.51 -7.13 3.31
C ALA A 68 -8.36 -5.62 3.50
N SER A 69 -8.67 -4.88 2.45
CA SER A 69 -8.73 -3.42 2.44
C SER A 69 -9.90 -2.98 1.56
N HIS A 70 -10.62 -1.93 1.95
CA HIS A 70 -11.84 -1.46 1.28
C HIS A 70 -12.92 -2.56 1.12
N GLY A 71 -12.94 -3.57 2.00
CA GLY A 71 -13.85 -4.73 1.93
C GLY A 71 -13.43 -5.81 0.92
N ILE A 72 -12.29 -5.65 0.24
CA ILE A 72 -11.78 -6.60 -0.76
C ILE A 72 -10.53 -7.30 -0.25
N GLY A 73 -10.48 -8.62 -0.46
CA GLY A 73 -9.35 -9.47 -0.07
C GLY A 73 -8.14 -9.31 -0.99
N TYR A 74 -6.95 -9.36 -0.40
CA TYR A 74 -5.68 -9.48 -1.09
C TYR A 74 -4.76 -10.48 -0.36
N GLN A 75 -3.72 -10.94 -1.03
CA GLN A 75 -2.77 -11.91 -0.50
C GLN A 75 -1.32 -11.49 -0.77
N VAL A 76 -0.40 -12.03 0.02
CA VAL A 76 1.05 -11.90 -0.21
C VAL A 76 1.55 -13.11 -0.99
N HIS A 77 2.19 -12.86 -2.12
CA HIS A 77 2.99 -13.84 -2.85
C HIS A 77 4.45 -13.60 -2.52
N TRP A 78 5.13 -14.63 -2.01
CA TRP A 78 6.56 -14.57 -1.71
C TRP A 78 7.40 -14.65 -2.99
N GLY A 79 8.41 -13.78 -3.08
CA GLY A 79 9.37 -13.74 -4.17
C GLY A 79 10.61 -14.57 -3.89
N ASN A 80 11.79 -14.00 -4.09
CA ASN A 80 13.05 -14.71 -3.95
C ASN A 80 13.34 -15.05 -2.48
N GLN A 81 13.60 -16.32 -2.20
CA GLN A 81 13.87 -16.81 -0.85
C GLN A 81 15.37 -16.75 -0.51
N ALA A 82 15.70 -16.17 0.66
CA ALA A 82 17.06 -16.12 1.22
C ALA A 82 17.33 -17.23 2.25
N GLY A 83 16.28 -17.68 2.94
CA GLY A 83 16.35 -18.63 4.05
C GLY A 83 14.96 -19.16 4.44
N ALA A 84 14.85 -19.90 5.53
CA ALA A 84 13.57 -20.43 6.00
C ALA A 84 12.70 -19.29 6.56
N ASP A 85 11.55 -19.02 5.92
CA ASP A 85 10.72 -17.82 6.17
C ASP A 85 11.48 -16.49 6.01
N GLU A 86 12.47 -16.43 5.10
CA GLU A 86 13.21 -15.20 4.79
C GLU A 86 13.15 -14.91 3.28
N TYR A 87 12.62 -13.75 2.91
CA TYR A 87 12.35 -13.36 1.52
C TYR A 87 12.97 -12.00 1.18
N LEU A 88 13.55 -11.89 -0.01
CA LEU A 88 14.20 -10.67 -0.53
C LEU A 88 13.21 -9.69 -1.17
N ASP A 89 12.05 -10.20 -1.59
CA ASP A 89 10.95 -9.48 -2.20
C ASP A 89 9.63 -10.25 -2.04
N PHE A 90 8.51 -9.55 -2.24
CA PHE A 90 7.17 -10.12 -2.28
C PHE A 90 6.22 -9.24 -3.09
N THR A 91 5.13 -9.83 -3.60
CA THR A 91 4.08 -9.11 -4.34
C THR A 91 2.78 -9.14 -3.54
N LEU A 92 2.17 -7.97 -3.35
CA LEU A 92 0.81 -7.82 -2.86
C LEU A 92 -0.15 -7.96 -4.04
N SER A 93 -1.06 -8.93 -4.00
CA SER A 93 -1.96 -9.24 -5.13
C SER A 93 -3.43 -9.24 -4.71
N CYS A 94 -4.23 -8.45 -5.42
CA CYS A 94 -5.67 -8.29 -5.25
C CYS A 94 -6.39 -8.76 -6.53
N PRO A 95 -6.79 -10.04 -6.62
CA PRO A 95 -7.58 -10.55 -7.73
C PRO A 95 -9.06 -10.14 -7.59
N LEU A 96 -9.59 -9.45 -8.61
CA LEU A 96 -11.01 -9.13 -8.75
C LEU A 96 -11.62 -9.99 -9.86
N ARG A 97 -12.79 -10.59 -9.63
CA ARG A 97 -13.53 -11.25 -10.70
C ARG A 97 -14.39 -10.21 -11.44
N VAL A 98 -14.18 -10.11 -12.76
CA VAL A 98 -15.01 -9.31 -13.66
C VAL A 98 -16.39 -9.97 -13.76
N GLN A 99 -17.46 -9.19 -13.60
CA GLN A 99 -18.84 -9.65 -13.72
C GLN A 99 -19.60 -8.73 -14.68
N GLY A 100 -20.44 -9.31 -15.53
CA GLY A 100 -21.39 -8.55 -16.34
C GLY A 100 -20.94 -8.15 -17.75
N GLY A 101 -19.76 -8.58 -18.22
CA GLY A 101 -19.33 -8.39 -19.60
C GLY A 101 -17.82 -8.25 -19.75
N ASP A 102 -17.39 -7.79 -20.93
CA ASP A 102 -16.00 -7.50 -21.24
C ASP A 102 -15.49 -6.26 -20.49
N LEU A 103 -14.18 -6.23 -20.21
CA LEU A 103 -13.53 -5.10 -19.57
C LEU A 103 -13.48 -3.89 -20.55
N PRO A 104 -13.84 -2.67 -20.12
CA PRO A 104 -13.78 -1.49 -20.98
C PRO A 104 -12.39 -1.28 -21.61
N GLU A 105 -12.39 -0.96 -22.91
CA GLU A 105 -11.14 -0.69 -23.65
C GLU A 105 -10.37 0.47 -22.99
N GLY A 106 -9.05 0.33 -22.92
CA GLY A 106 -8.16 1.35 -22.37
C GLY A 106 -8.06 1.40 -20.85
N LEU A 107 -8.94 0.75 -20.08
CA LEU A 107 -8.98 0.81 -18.60
C LEU A 107 -7.62 0.49 -17.96
N ILE A 108 -6.96 -0.58 -18.43
CA ILE A 108 -5.63 -1.01 -17.95
C ILE A 108 -4.54 -0.02 -18.40
N ASN A 109 -4.60 0.43 -19.66
CA ASN A 109 -3.62 1.35 -20.25
C ASN A 109 -3.63 2.72 -19.56
N GLU A 110 -4.80 3.24 -19.17
CA GLU A 110 -4.92 4.49 -18.43
C GLU A 110 -4.43 4.35 -16.99
N TRP A 111 -4.70 3.21 -16.34
CA TRP A 111 -4.13 2.91 -15.03
C TRP A 111 -2.59 2.92 -15.08
N HIS A 112 -1.96 2.17 -15.99
CA HIS A 112 -0.50 2.14 -16.12
C HIS A 112 0.10 3.48 -16.56
N ARG A 113 -0.62 4.31 -17.33
CA ARG A 113 -0.17 5.67 -17.68
C ARG A 113 -0.16 6.61 -16.47
N SER A 114 -1.11 6.45 -15.55
CA SER A 114 -1.28 7.33 -14.39
C SER A 114 -0.58 6.84 -13.11
N ARG A 115 -0.26 5.54 -13.01
CA ARG A 115 0.30 4.90 -11.80
C ARG A 115 1.61 4.17 -12.11
N ARG A 116 2.61 4.37 -11.26
CA ARG A 116 3.96 3.76 -11.38
C ARG A 116 4.22 2.62 -10.39
N PHE A 117 3.45 2.55 -9.30
CA PHE A 117 3.74 1.68 -8.17
C PHE A 117 2.86 0.43 -8.08
N ALA A 118 1.78 0.34 -8.87
CA ALA A 118 0.92 -0.84 -8.92
C ALA A 118 0.55 -1.19 -10.36
N ARG A 119 0.68 -2.46 -10.71
CA ARG A 119 0.44 -3.02 -12.05
C ARG A 119 -0.94 -3.69 -12.06
N VAL A 120 -1.73 -3.47 -13.09
CA VAL A 120 -2.95 -4.25 -13.36
C VAL A 120 -2.70 -5.25 -14.49
N ALA A 121 -3.16 -6.49 -14.33
CA ALA A 121 -3.12 -7.53 -15.35
C ALA A 121 -4.50 -8.21 -15.50
N ALA A 122 -4.84 -8.67 -16.71
CA ALA A 122 -6.05 -9.44 -16.97
C ALA A 122 -5.71 -10.92 -17.21
N HIS A 123 -6.39 -11.81 -16.49
CA HIS A 123 -6.21 -13.26 -16.53
C HIS A 123 -7.57 -13.96 -16.63
N GLY A 124 -8.07 -14.11 -17.86
CA GLY A 124 -9.41 -14.63 -18.10
C GLY A 124 -10.48 -13.73 -17.48
N GLU A 125 -11.31 -14.27 -16.59
CA GLU A 125 -12.32 -13.51 -15.85
C GLU A 125 -11.75 -12.65 -14.69
N PHE A 126 -10.44 -12.68 -14.45
CA PHE A 126 -9.83 -11.94 -13.34
C PHE A 126 -9.09 -10.68 -13.81
N LEU A 127 -9.28 -9.60 -13.08
CA LEU A 127 -8.49 -8.38 -13.13
C LEU A 127 -7.68 -8.30 -11.83
N VAL A 128 -6.36 -8.43 -11.93
CA VAL A 128 -5.47 -8.53 -10.77
C VAL A 128 -4.70 -7.22 -10.63
N LEU A 129 -4.85 -6.56 -9.49
CA LEU A 129 -3.99 -5.45 -9.09
C LEU A 129 -2.82 -6.02 -8.28
N GLU A 130 -1.60 -5.65 -8.65
CA GLU A 130 -0.36 -6.11 -8.04
C GLU A 130 0.56 -4.96 -7.64
N MET A 131 1.27 -5.09 -6.54
CA MET A 131 2.39 -4.22 -6.18
C MET A 131 3.56 -5.04 -5.64
N ASP A 132 4.71 -4.89 -6.29
CA ASP A 132 5.94 -5.58 -5.93
C ASP A 132 6.72 -4.75 -4.89
N VAL A 133 7.24 -5.41 -3.86
CA VAL A 133 8.04 -4.82 -2.78
C VAL A 133 9.35 -5.58 -2.66
N ILE A 134 10.46 -4.93 -2.98
CA ILE A 134 11.82 -5.46 -2.84
C ILE A 134 12.50 -4.85 -1.62
N VAL A 135 13.15 -5.68 -0.81
CA VAL A 135 13.98 -5.26 0.34
C VAL A 135 15.46 -5.62 0.15
N ALA A 136 15.78 -6.43 -0.87
CA ALA A 136 17.13 -6.73 -1.29
C ALA A 136 17.97 -5.45 -1.50
N GLY A 137 19.20 -5.46 -1.02
CA GLY A 137 20.10 -4.29 -1.04
C GLY A 137 20.01 -3.38 0.19
N GLY A 138 19.00 -3.57 1.04
CA GLY A 138 18.90 -2.88 2.33
C GLY A 138 17.93 -1.69 2.31
N VAL A 139 16.85 -1.80 3.09
CA VAL A 139 15.84 -0.74 3.29
C VAL A 139 15.65 -0.42 4.77
N SER A 140 15.02 0.71 5.09
CA SER A 140 14.62 0.99 6.48
C SER A 140 13.33 0.24 6.87
N PRO A 141 13.05 0.03 8.16
CA PRO A 141 11.75 -0.45 8.63
C PRO A 141 10.59 0.49 8.24
N ASP A 142 10.87 1.79 8.16
CA ASP A 142 9.90 2.79 7.70
C ASP A 142 9.53 2.61 6.23
N PHE A 143 10.45 2.15 5.37
CA PHE A 143 10.13 1.79 3.99
C PHE A 143 9.10 0.66 3.93
N LEU A 144 9.29 -0.42 4.70
CA LEU A 144 8.34 -1.54 4.71
C LEU A 144 6.94 -1.10 5.17
N ASN A 145 6.87 -0.30 6.24
CA ASN A 145 5.62 0.29 6.73
C ASN A 145 4.98 1.25 5.72
N PHE A 146 5.79 2.06 5.02
CA PHE A 146 5.34 2.94 3.95
C PHE A 146 4.78 2.16 2.77
N SER A 147 5.44 1.08 2.33
CA SER A 147 4.95 0.20 1.27
C SER A 147 3.56 -0.36 1.59
N MET A 148 3.28 -0.77 2.84
CA MET A 148 1.95 -1.29 3.19
C MET A 148 0.87 -0.18 3.16
N ARG A 149 1.22 1.05 3.52
CA ARG A 149 0.30 2.21 3.40
C ARG A 149 0.07 2.61 1.94
N LEU A 150 1.13 2.63 1.13
CA LEU A 150 1.06 2.88 -0.31
C LEU A 150 0.17 1.84 -1.01
N TRP A 151 0.24 0.57 -0.61
CA TRP A 151 -0.64 -0.47 -1.11
C TRP A 151 -2.13 -0.17 -0.83
N VAL A 152 -2.46 0.17 0.43
CA VAL A 152 -3.83 0.53 0.82
C VAL A 152 -4.33 1.74 0.02
N GLU A 153 -3.48 2.74 -0.21
CA GLU A 153 -3.82 3.87 -1.08
C GLU A 153 -4.04 3.44 -2.53
N MET A 154 -3.14 2.64 -3.11
CA MET A 154 -3.26 2.16 -4.50
C MET A 154 -4.52 1.32 -4.71
N MET A 155 -4.91 0.48 -3.75
CA MET A 155 -6.21 -0.21 -3.79
C MET A 155 -7.39 0.77 -3.84
N GLY A 156 -7.42 1.76 -2.94
CA GLY A 156 -8.50 2.76 -2.92
C GLY A 156 -8.58 3.57 -4.23
N GLN A 157 -7.42 3.98 -4.76
CA GLN A 157 -7.32 4.67 -6.05
C GLN A 157 -7.77 3.78 -7.22
N PHE A 158 -7.49 2.47 -7.17
CA PHE A 158 -7.92 1.52 -8.20
C PHE A 158 -9.44 1.32 -8.19
N PHE A 159 -10.08 1.18 -7.03
CA PHE A 159 -11.55 1.08 -6.98
C PHE A 159 -12.26 2.34 -7.45
N LEU A 160 -11.69 3.52 -7.20
CA LEU A 160 -12.18 4.78 -7.77
C LEU A 160 -12.03 4.80 -9.30
N HIS A 161 -10.89 4.35 -9.83
CA HIS A 161 -10.64 4.20 -11.27
C HIS A 161 -11.68 3.30 -11.93
N LEU A 162 -11.89 2.09 -11.40
CA LEU A 162 -12.88 1.14 -11.90
C LEU A 162 -14.29 1.75 -11.93
N ARG A 163 -14.72 2.38 -10.84
CA ARG A 163 -16.06 3.00 -10.73
C ARG A 163 -16.27 4.12 -11.76
N ASN A 164 -15.27 4.98 -11.93
CA ASN A 164 -15.34 6.09 -12.88
C ASN A 164 -15.45 5.57 -14.33
N PHE A 165 -14.68 4.52 -14.68
CA PHE A 165 -14.79 3.85 -15.97
C PHE A 165 -16.18 3.24 -16.20
N THR A 166 -16.77 2.55 -15.21
CA THR A 166 -18.13 2.02 -15.34
C THR A 166 -19.16 3.12 -15.65
N GLN A 167 -19.04 4.29 -15.02
CA GLN A 167 -19.93 5.43 -15.26
C GLN A 167 -19.77 6.04 -16.67
N GLN A 168 -18.53 6.16 -17.15
CA GLN A 168 -18.22 6.64 -18.50
C GLN A 168 -18.74 5.67 -19.58
N SER A 169 -18.49 4.36 -19.44
CA SER A 169 -18.99 3.33 -20.37
C SER A 169 -20.52 3.23 -20.39
N THR A 170 -21.21 3.63 -19.31
CA THR A 170 -22.68 3.64 -19.22
C THR A 170 -23.29 4.98 -19.71
N GLY A 171 -22.47 5.92 -20.20
CA GLY A 171 -22.93 7.18 -20.79
C GLY A 171 -23.45 8.22 -19.80
N GLN A 172 -23.24 8.02 -18.49
CA GLN A 172 -23.79 8.89 -17.45
C GLN A 172 -22.82 10.04 -17.08
N ILE A 173 -22.49 10.90 -18.05
CA ILE A 173 -21.97 12.24 -17.76
C ILE A 173 -23.18 13.17 -17.65
N ALA A 174 -23.60 13.47 -16.43
CA ALA A 174 -24.67 14.42 -16.17
C ALA A 174 -24.11 15.86 -16.18
N GLY A 175 -24.40 16.60 -17.26
CA GLY A 175 -24.45 18.06 -17.30
C GLY A 175 -23.16 18.83 -16.99
N ASP A 176 -22.50 19.33 -18.04
CA ASP A 176 -22.03 20.71 -18.03
C ASP A 176 -22.72 21.43 -19.21
N GLU A 177 -23.23 22.64 -18.99
CA GLU A 177 -24.31 23.20 -19.81
C GLU A 177 -23.83 23.89 -21.09
N ALA A 178 -24.52 23.60 -22.19
CA ALA A 178 -24.51 24.46 -23.37
C ALA A 178 -25.60 25.54 -23.24
N SER A 179 -25.20 26.81 -23.08
CA SER A 179 -26.05 27.96 -23.40
C SER A 179 -25.21 29.13 -23.89
N GLY A 180 -25.49 29.62 -25.11
CA GLY A 180 -24.67 30.63 -25.77
C GLY A 180 -24.72 30.59 -27.30
N GLU A 181 -25.91 30.75 -27.88
CA GLU A 181 -26.06 31.16 -29.29
C GLU A 181 -25.20 32.42 -29.56
N GLY A 182 -24.58 32.65 -30.72
CA GLY A 182 -24.76 32.08 -32.05
C GLY A 182 -24.90 33.22 -33.06
N ILE A 183 -23.93 33.40 -33.97
CA ILE A 183 -24.00 34.32 -35.11
C ILE A 183 -23.37 33.66 -36.35
N SER A 184 -23.95 33.94 -37.52
CA SER A 184 -23.73 33.25 -38.79
C SER A 184 -22.88 34.08 -39.79
N ALA A 185 -22.49 33.41 -40.87
CA ALA A 185 -22.23 33.93 -42.22
C ALA A 185 -20.77 34.20 -42.71
N ALA A 186 -20.15 33.12 -43.20
CA ALA A 186 -19.68 32.96 -44.59
C ALA A 186 -18.53 33.90 -45.12
N PRO A 187 -18.10 33.81 -46.40
CA PRO A 187 -16.89 33.03 -46.67
C PRO A 187 -15.79 33.72 -47.50
N GLY A 188 -14.55 33.21 -47.35
CA GLY A 188 -13.45 33.39 -48.31
C GLY A 188 -12.36 34.37 -47.87
N ASP A 189 -11.12 33.86 -47.78
CA ASP A 189 -10.13 34.16 -48.83
C ASP A 189 -9.12 33.01 -48.94
N VAL A 190 -8.49 32.86 -50.10
CA VAL A 190 -7.42 31.91 -50.38
C VAL A 190 -6.06 32.56 -50.09
N LEU A 191 -5.09 31.82 -49.54
CA LEU A 191 -3.68 31.94 -49.92
C LEU A 191 -2.90 30.70 -49.49
N ALA A 192 -1.91 30.32 -50.29
CA ALA A 192 -1.20 29.03 -50.21
C ALA A 192 0.19 29.13 -49.56
N SER A 193 0.80 27.95 -49.33
CA SER A 193 2.25 27.62 -49.30
C SER A 193 2.76 27.08 -47.96
N GLY A 194 3.55 25.99 -48.02
CA GLY A 194 4.23 25.41 -46.86
C GLY A 194 4.56 23.92 -47.04
N ASP A 195 5.64 23.61 -47.74
CA ASP A 195 6.10 22.25 -47.99
C ASP A 195 6.62 21.51 -46.74
N GLY A 196 6.47 20.18 -46.77
CA GLY A 196 7.56 19.27 -46.44
C GLY A 196 7.76 18.83 -44.99
N GLN A 197 7.27 17.62 -44.67
CA GLN A 197 7.93 16.76 -43.67
C GLN A 197 7.79 15.29 -44.09
N ALA A 198 8.91 14.65 -44.45
CA ALA A 198 8.96 13.22 -44.75
C ALA A 198 9.02 12.38 -43.46
N PRO A 199 8.48 11.15 -43.43
CA PRO A 199 8.52 10.30 -42.24
C PRO A 199 9.92 9.71 -42.02
N MET A 200 10.43 9.81 -40.78
CA MET A 200 11.64 9.06 -40.40
C MET A 200 11.31 7.57 -40.21
N THR A 201 11.92 6.73 -41.02
CA THR A 201 12.07 5.29 -40.73
C THR A 201 13.17 5.10 -39.70
N LEU A 202 12.84 4.43 -38.58
CA LEU A 202 13.83 3.98 -37.60
C LEU A 202 14.36 2.60 -38.03
N ASN A 203 15.69 2.42 -37.99
CA ASN A 203 16.35 1.11 -38.13
C ASN A 203 16.37 0.36 -36.78
#